data_AF-A0A0P1EG19-F1
#
_entry.id   AF-A0A0P1EG19-F1
#
_cell.length_a   1.000
_cell.length_b   1.000
_cell.length_c   1.000
_cell.angle_alpha   90.00
_cell.angle_beta   90.00
_cell.angle_gamma   90.00
#
_symmetry.space_group_name_H-M   'P 1'
#
loop_
_entity.id
_entity.type
_entity.pdbx_description
1 polymer ?
#
loop_
_entity_poly.entity_id
_entity_poly.type
_entity_poly.pdbx_seq_one_letter_code
_entity_poly.pdbx_strand_id
1 'polypeptide(L)'
;MSMELWTLASSAGVLITTMLLQSIAAVAFIVFIVFRLMGKNYFAAVISAGFAGFSLGATPTAIANMTAVTQRYGPSPVAFIVLPLVSAFFVDLANAFIIQWFLGFG
;
A
#
# COMPACT_ATOMS: atom_id res chain seq x y z
N MET A 1 -6.21 -23.51 -8.99
CA MET A 1 -5.71 -22.64 -10.07
C MET A 1 -4.19 -22.64 -9.97
N SER A 2 -3.49 -23.47 -10.74
CA SER A 2 -2.03 -23.39 -10.82
C SER A 2 -1.68 -22.16 -11.66
N MET A 3 -0.91 -21.25 -11.09
CA MET A 3 -0.33 -20.15 -11.84
C MET A 3 0.80 -20.73 -12.68
N GLU A 4 0.57 -20.77 -13.98
CA GLU A 4 1.55 -21.29 -14.92
C GLU A 4 2.68 -20.25 -15.11
N LEU A 5 3.67 -20.19 -14.21
CA LEU A 5 4.74 -19.16 -14.15
C LEU A 5 5.46 -18.88 -15.50
N TRP A 6 5.44 -19.82 -16.43
CA TRP A 6 6.04 -19.72 -17.76
C TRP A 6 5.17 -18.96 -18.75
N THR A 7 3.85 -18.89 -18.57
CA THR A 7 3.01 -17.94 -19.31
C THR A 7 3.26 -16.50 -18.84
N LEU A 8 3.81 -16.34 -17.63
CA LEU A 8 4.29 -15.07 -17.11
C LEU A 8 5.66 -14.68 -17.68
N ALA A 9 6.50 -15.66 -18.06
CA ALA A 9 7.84 -15.41 -18.60
C ALA A 9 7.80 -14.61 -19.91
N SER A 10 6.79 -14.83 -20.76
CA SER A 10 6.57 -14.02 -21.97
C SER A 10 6.19 -12.56 -21.66
N SER A 11 5.63 -12.30 -20.46
CA SER A 11 5.20 -10.98 -19.98
C SER A 11 6.12 -10.40 -18.91
N ALA A 12 7.24 -11.07 -18.61
CA ALA A 12 8.13 -10.70 -17.50
C ALA A 12 8.70 -9.28 -17.65
N GLY A 13 9.03 -8.87 -18.88
CA GLY A 13 9.51 -7.52 -19.15
C GLY A 13 8.49 -6.43 -18.77
N VAL A 14 7.20 -6.66 -19.07
CA VAL A 14 6.12 -5.73 -18.72
C VAL A 14 5.94 -5.69 -17.20
N LEU A 15 5.90 -6.85 -16.54
CA LEU A 15 5.73 -6.95 -15.09
C LEU A 15 6.85 -6.26 -14.32
N ILE A 16 8.11 -6.48 -14.69
CA ILE A 16 9.24 -5.84 -14.02
C ILE A 16 9.16 -4.32 -14.19
N THR A 17 8.84 -3.86 -15.41
CA THR A 17 8.74 -2.43 -15.71
C THR A 17 7.61 -1.76 -14.94
N THR A 18 6.42 -2.38 -14.89
CA THR A 18 5.28 -1.84 -14.14
C THR A 18 5.53 -1.89 -12.63
N MET A 19 6.16 -2.94 -12.12
CA MET A 19 6.52 -3.03 -10.70
C MET A 19 7.54 -1.96 -10.28
N LEU A 20 8.52 -1.66 -11.14
CA LEU A 20 9.47 -0.56 -10.89
C LEU A 20 8.77 0.80 -10.94
N LEU A 21 7.98 1.06 -11.99
CA LEU A 21 7.26 2.32 -12.15
C LEU A 21 6.27 2.57 -11.01
N GLN A 22 5.48 1.55 -10.63
CA GLN A 22 4.54 1.68 -9.51
C GLN A 22 5.27 1.88 -8.18
N SER A 23 6.42 1.23 -7.98
CA SER A 23 7.22 1.39 -6.76
C SER A 23 7.76 2.80 -6.63
N ILE A 24 8.32 3.35 -7.71
CA ILE A 24 8.79 4.74 -7.75
C ILE A 24 7.63 5.71 -7.50
N ALA A 25 6.49 5.50 -8.17
CA ALA A 25 5.30 6.33 -8.00
C ALA A 25 4.76 6.26 -6.57
N ALA A 26 4.70 5.06 -5.97
CA ALA A 26 4.27 4.87 -4.60
C ALA A 26 5.19 5.59 -3.62
N VAL A 27 6.51 5.43 -3.74
CA VAL A 27 7.49 6.12 -2.88
C VAL A 27 7.36 7.63 -3.02
N ALA A 28 7.26 8.15 -4.24
CA ALA A 28 7.05 9.58 -4.47
C ALA A 28 5.76 10.08 -3.80
N PHE A 29 4.64 9.38 -4.00
CA PHE A 29 3.36 9.71 -3.40
C PHE A 29 3.41 9.70 -1.87
N ILE A 30 4.05 8.69 -1.28
CA ILE A 30 4.18 8.57 0.18
C ILE A 30 4.98 9.74 0.75
N VAL A 31 6.12 10.06 0.16
CA VAL A 31 7.02 11.10 0.67
C VAL A 31 6.44 12.50 0.47
N PHE A 32 5.90 12.80 -0.72
CA PHE A 32 5.43 14.15 -1.03
C PHE A 32 4.02 14.44 -0.52
N ILE A 33 3.14 13.43 -0.48
CA ILE A 33 1.72 13.60 -0.16
C ILE A 33 1.41 13.01 1.22
N VAL A 34 1.55 11.69 1.41
CA VAL A 34 1.09 11.02 2.65
C VAL A 34 1.80 11.57 3.88
N PHE A 35 3.13 11.64 3.85
CA PHE A 35 3.93 12.11 4.97
C PHE A 35 3.63 13.58 5.32
N ARG A 36 3.37 14.42 4.30
CA ARG A 36 3.06 15.84 4.48
C ARG A 36 1.64 16.06 4.99
N LEU A 37 0.66 15.32 4.48
CA LEU A 37 -0.74 15.42 4.92
C LEU A 37 -0.95 14.90 6.33
N MET A 38 -0.20 13.88 6.75
CA MET A 38 -0.26 13.33 8.12
C MET A 38 0.44 14.20 9.18
N GLY A 39 0.93 15.40 8.82
CA GLY A 39 1.51 16.35 9.78
C GLY A 39 3.00 16.19 10.07
N LYS A 40 3.73 15.39 9.28
CA LYS A 40 5.20 15.23 9.34
C LYS A 40 5.75 14.82 10.72
N ASN A 41 4.95 14.16 11.54
CA ASN A 41 5.36 13.69 12.86
C ASN A 41 5.77 12.20 12.83
N TYR A 42 6.15 11.65 13.98
CA TYR A 42 6.51 10.23 14.07
C TYR A 42 5.37 9.30 13.63
N PHE A 43 4.13 9.63 13.98
CA PHE A 43 2.95 8.90 13.51
C PHE A 43 2.85 8.88 11.97
N ALA A 44 3.09 10.03 11.31
CA ALA A 44 3.14 10.13 9.86
C ALA A 44 4.24 9.23 9.27
N ALA A 45 5.41 9.13 9.91
CA ALA A 45 6.49 8.25 9.47
C ALA A 45 6.10 6.76 9.58
N VAL A 46 5.47 6.35 10.70
CA VAL A 46 4.99 4.97 10.88
C VAL A 46 3.89 4.63 9.87
N ILE A 47 2.91 5.52 9.68
CA ILE A 47 1.86 5.34 8.66
C ILE A 47 2.46 5.27 7.26
N SER A 48 3.45 6.12 6.94
CA SER A 48 4.13 6.10 5.64
C SER A 48 4.87 4.78 5.38
N ALA A 49 5.53 4.22 6.41
CA ALA A 49 6.17 2.91 6.34
C ALA A 49 5.15 1.77 6.12
N GLY A 50 4.01 1.84 6.81
CA GLY A 50 2.90 0.92 6.61
C GLY A 50 2.29 1.04 5.21
N PHE A 51 2.06 2.26 4.74
CA PHE A 51 1.51 2.53 3.42
C PHE A 51 2.42 2.01 2.31
N ALA A 52 3.74 2.15 2.45
CA ALA A 52 4.71 1.55 1.52
C ALA A 52 4.54 0.02 1.46
N GLY A 53 4.43 -0.62 2.62
CA GLY A 53 4.24 -2.08 2.71
C GLY A 53 2.90 -2.55 2.17
N PHE A 54 1.83 -1.77 2.35
CA PHE A 54 0.50 -2.05 1.81
C PHE A 54 0.47 -1.88 0.28
N SER A 55 0.96 -0.75 -0.23
CA SER A 55 0.87 -0.39 -1.65
C SER A 55 1.59 -1.36 -2.59
N LEU A 56 2.65 -2.02 -2.12
CA LEU A 56 3.44 -2.98 -2.90
C LEU A 56 3.15 -4.44 -2.56
N GLY A 57 2.26 -4.68 -1.60
CA GLY A 57 2.01 -6.01 -1.08
C GLY A 57 0.59 -6.12 -0.53
N ALA A 58 0.48 -6.38 0.77
CA ALA A 58 -0.79 -6.58 1.45
C ALA A 58 -0.75 -6.02 2.88
N THR A 59 -1.87 -6.09 3.59
CA THR A 59 -1.94 -5.70 5.01
C THR A 59 -0.84 -6.32 5.91
N PRO A 60 -0.46 -7.62 5.79
CA PRO A 60 0.65 -8.17 6.59
C PRO A 60 2.02 -7.53 6.31
N THR A 61 2.33 -7.14 5.07
CA THR A 61 3.60 -6.46 4.75
C THR A 61 3.63 -5.04 5.30
N ALA A 62 2.46 -4.37 5.34
CA ALA A 62 2.32 -3.09 6.00
C ALA A 62 2.60 -3.16 7.51
N ILE A 63 2.01 -4.16 8.19
CA ILE A 63 2.21 -4.40 9.62
C ILE A 63 3.69 -4.72 9.90
N ALA A 64 4.33 -5.53 9.06
CA ALA A 64 5.76 -5.83 9.19
C ALA A 64 6.64 -4.58 9.10
N ASN A 65 6.38 -3.69 8.13
CA ASN A 65 7.12 -2.43 8.00
C ASN A 65 6.92 -1.50 9.20
N MET A 66 5.67 -1.33 9.63
CA MET A 66 5.36 -0.51 10.81
C MET A 66 6.04 -1.07 12.06
N THR A 67 6.03 -2.40 12.21
CA THR A 67 6.69 -3.10 13.32
C THR A 67 8.18 -2.82 13.31
N ALA A 68 8.85 -2.94 12.17
CA ALA A 68 10.28 -2.65 12.04
C ALA A 68 10.63 -1.21 12.45
N VAL A 69 9.80 -0.22 12.09
CA VAL A 69 9.99 1.17 12.54
C VAL A 69 9.75 1.29 14.05
N THR A 70 8.65 0.75 14.56
CA THR A 70 8.31 0.89 15.99
C THR A 70 9.23 0.13 16.93
N GLN A 71 9.86 -0.95 16.48
CA GLN A 71 10.90 -1.66 17.24
C GLN A 71 12.13 -0.78 17.48
N ARG A 72 12.45 0.12 16.54
CA ARG A 72 13.65 0.98 16.61
C ARG A 72 13.37 2.36 17.22
N TYR A 73 12.19 2.92 16.99
CA TYR A 73 11.88 4.32 17.34
C TYR A 73 10.75 4.48 18.37
N GLY A 74 10.18 3.37 18.86
CA GLY A 74 9.15 3.35 19.89
C GLY A 74 7.73 3.07 19.35
N PRO A 75 6.79 2.70 20.22
CA PRO A 75 5.46 2.26 19.79
C PRO A 75 4.62 3.40 19.20
N SER A 76 3.75 3.06 18.23
CA SER A 76 2.72 3.95 17.69
C SER A 76 1.37 3.22 17.58
N PRO A 77 0.67 2.98 18.70
CA PRO A 77 -0.51 2.10 18.72
C PRO A 77 -1.66 2.60 17.82
N VAL A 78 -1.85 3.93 17.76
CA VAL A 78 -2.87 4.55 16.90
C VAL A 78 -2.65 4.20 15.43
N ALA A 79 -1.38 4.14 14.99
CA ALA A 79 -1.08 3.83 13.60
C ALA A 79 -1.51 2.40 13.23
N PHE A 80 -1.30 1.44 14.14
CA PHE A 80 -1.69 0.04 13.96
C PHE A 80 -3.20 -0.20 13.97
N ILE A 81 -4.00 0.75 14.45
CA ILE A 81 -5.47 0.69 14.36
C ILE A 81 -5.94 1.36 13.07
N VAL A 82 -5.39 2.54 12.77
CA VAL A 82 -5.81 3.34 11.62
C VAL A 82 -5.51 2.64 10.30
N LEU A 83 -4.29 2.11 10.14
CA LEU A 83 -3.87 1.58 8.85
C LEU A 83 -4.71 0.36 8.40
N PRO A 84 -4.91 -0.70 9.21
CA PRO A 84 -5.73 -1.83 8.79
C PRO A 84 -7.19 -1.47 8.53
N LEU A 85 -7.76 -0.57 9.34
CA LEU A 85 -9.14 -0.12 9.15
C LEU A 85 -9.30 0.60 7.80
N VAL A 86 -8.37 1.50 7.47
CA VAL A 86 -8.35 2.19 6.17
C VAL A 86 -8.08 1.21 5.03
N SER A 87 -7.08 0.36 5.17
CA SER A 87 -6.56 -0.46 4.07
C SER A 87 -7.44 -1.68 3.75
N ALA A 88 -8.07 -2.29 4.74
CA ALA A 88 -8.90 -3.49 4.54
C ALA A 88 -10.37 -3.16 4.33
N PHE A 89 -10.90 -2.14 5.01
CA PHE A 89 -12.34 -1.86 4.95
C PHE A 89 -12.67 -0.73 3.97
N PHE A 90 -12.05 0.44 4.12
CA PHE A 90 -12.40 1.60 3.30
C PHE A 90 -11.95 1.46 1.84
N VAL A 91 -10.77 0.88 1.61
CA VAL A 91 -10.31 0.60 0.24
C VAL A 91 -11.26 -0.38 -0.46
N ASP A 92 -11.71 -1.43 0.22
CA ASP A 92 -12.63 -2.41 -0.36
C ASP A 92 -14.00 -1.79 -0.66
N LEU A 93 -14.52 -0.94 0.23
CA LEU A 93 -15.77 -0.21 0.00
C LEU A 93 -15.65 0.76 -1.19
N ALA A 94 -14.56 1.54 -1.25
CA ALA A 94 -14.30 2.44 -2.36
C ALA A 94 -14.16 1.66 -3.67
N ASN A 95 -13.46 0.53 -3.65
CA ASN A 95 -13.28 -0.33 -4.81
C ASN A 95 -14.62 -0.89 -5.31
N ALA A 96 -15.46 -1.41 -4.41
CA ALA A 96 -16.79 -1.91 -4.76
C ALA A 96 -17.66 -0.81 -5.41
N PHE A 97 -17.66 0.39 -4.81
CA PHE A 97 -18.39 1.54 -5.35
C PHE A 97 -17.85 1.99 -6.73
N ILE A 98 -16.54 2.13 -6.87
CA ILE A 98 -15.90 2.58 -8.12
C ILE A 98 -16.15 1.57 -9.24
N ILE A 99 -15.99 0.27 -8.98
CA ILE A 99 -16.27 -0.78 -9.97
C ILE A 99 -17.74 -0.74 -10.39
N GLN A 100 -18.66 -0.67 -9.43
CA GLN A 100 -20.09 -0.60 -9.73
C GLN A 100 -20.45 0.66 -10.55
N TRP A 101 -19.79 1.79 -10.27
CA TRP A 101 -19.96 3.01 -11.03
C TRP A 101 -19.44 2.87 -12.47
N PHE A 102 -18.24 2.32 -12.67
CA PHE A 102 -17.70 2.07 -14.01
C PHE A 102 -18.55 1.09 -14.82
N LEU A 103 -19.06 0.02 -14.18
CA LEU A 103 -19.91 -0.98 -14.83
C LEU A 103 -21.31 -0.46 -15.13
N GLY A 104 -21.86 0.45 -14.31
CA GLY A 104 -23.19 1.03 -14.51
C GLY A 104 -23.25 2.12 -15.60
N PHE A 105 -22.09 2.64 -16.04
CA PHE A 105 -21.97 3.57 -17.17
C PHE A 105 -21.65 2.89 -18.51
N GLY A 106 -21.49 1.56 -18.52
CA GLY A 106 -21.23 0.74 -19.71
C GLY A 106 -22.47 0.06 -20.26
#